data_AF-A0A5R8PNH2-F1
#
_entry.id   AF-A0A5R8PNH2-F1
#
_cell.length_a   1.000
_cell.length_b   1.000
_cell.length_c   1.000
_cell.angle_alpha   90.00
_cell.angle_beta   90.00
_cell.angle_gamma   90.00
#
_symmetry.space_group_name_H-M   'P 1'
#
loop_
_entity.id
_entity.type
_entity.pdbx_description
1 polymer ?
#
loop_
_entity_poly.entity_id
_entity_poly.type
_entity_poly.pdbx_seq_one_letter_code
_entity_poly.pdbx_strand_id
1 'polypeptide(L)'
;MDTAGIDIALREAACLGLAVDADAGRLELDLEVLTLPKQESTPADIKVRMTFHGVTRVAASLRIHRWDDVEPTVLPLELDGLGDAITSFGGGRLHGWEFIDIDDSSWSLWSELLSFDTMIDQRVSPHVLEFSQEEGLDPRELDVRVWFDSITIHDPRGKQIPLPEFIAGGQRWWEAHDAGDPRTRRPGIAPPL
;
A
#
# COMPACT_ATOMS: atom_id res chain seq x y z
N MET A 1 5.79 14.81 -7.10
CA MET A 1 4.66 14.30 -6.29
C MET A 1 5.04 14.50 -4.82
N ASP A 2 4.09 14.76 -3.91
CA ASP A 2 4.38 14.91 -2.46
C ASP A 2 4.41 13.53 -1.78
N THR A 3 5.56 12.87 -1.84
CA THR A 3 5.75 11.48 -1.37
C THR A 3 5.58 11.37 0.14
N ALA A 4 6.24 12.24 0.92
CA ALA A 4 6.11 12.27 2.37
C ALA A 4 4.66 12.49 2.84
N GLY A 5 3.90 13.33 2.15
CA GLY A 5 2.48 13.51 2.42
C GLY A 5 1.63 12.27 2.12
N ILE A 6 1.94 11.56 1.03
CA ILE A 6 1.31 10.28 0.68
C ILE A 6 1.61 9.23 1.74
N ASP A 7 2.88 9.12 2.16
CA ASP A 7 3.30 8.16 3.17
C ASP A 7 2.51 8.34 4.46
N ILE A 8 2.38 9.59 4.94
CA ILE A 8 1.56 9.91 6.11
C ILE A 8 0.10 9.47 5.92
N ALA A 9 -0.47 9.69 4.74
CA ALA A 9 -1.86 9.32 4.45
C ALA A 9 -2.08 7.81 4.27
N LEU A 10 -1.03 7.04 3.99
CA LEU A 10 -1.05 5.59 3.83
C LEU A 10 -0.67 4.81 5.09
N ARG A 11 -0.08 5.47 6.10
CA ARG A 11 0.23 4.83 7.39
C ARG A 11 -0.99 4.11 7.94
N GLU A 12 -0.78 2.84 8.29
CA GLU A 12 -1.80 1.94 8.83
C GLU A 12 -3.00 1.70 7.87
N ALA A 13 -2.91 2.08 6.60
CA ALA A 13 -3.98 1.80 5.63
C ALA A 13 -4.16 0.29 5.46
N ALA A 14 -5.40 -0.18 5.38
CA ALA A 14 -5.69 -1.57 5.05
C ALA A 14 -5.77 -1.74 3.53
N CYS A 15 -5.08 -2.75 2.99
CA CYS A 15 -5.18 -3.10 1.57
C CYS A 15 -6.28 -4.12 1.36
N LEU A 16 -7.36 -3.68 0.72
CA LEU A 16 -8.59 -4.46 0.52
C LEU A 16 -8.56 -5.27 -0.78
N GLY A 17 -7.73 -4.87 -1.74
CA GLY A 17 -7.63 -5.51 -3.03
C GLY A 17 -6.69 -4.78 -3.99
N LEU A 18 -6.31 -5.48 -5.05
CA LEU A 18 -5.43 -4.99 -6.10
C LEU A 18 -5.93 -5.50 -7.47
N ALA A 19 -5.90 -4.63 -8.48
CA ALA A 19 -6.11 -5.03 -9.86
C ALA A 19 -5.01 -4.47 -10.77
N VAL A 20 -4.52 -5.28 -11.71
CA VAL A 20 -3.55 -4.87 -12.72
C VAL A 20 -4.19 -4.91 -14.10
N ASP A 21 -4.06 -3.81 -14.83
CA ASP A 21 -4.40 -3.70 -16.24
C ASP A 21 -3.10 -3.38 -16.99
N ALA A 22 -2.38 -4.43 -17.38
CA ALA A 22 -1.07 -4.31 -18.02
C ALA A 22 -1.16 -3.62 -19.39
N ASP A 23 -2.23 -3.88 -20.14
CA ASP A 23 -2.46 -3.26 -21.45
C ASP A 23 -2.66 -1.75 -21.34
N ALA A 24 -3.35 -1.30 -20.29
CA ALA A 24 -3.51 0.13 -19.99
C ALA A 24 -2.34 0.74 -19.20
N GLY A 25 -1.35 -0.06 -18.79
CA GLY A 25 -0.26 0.38 -17.91
C GLY A 25 -0.78 0.94 -16.60
N ARG A 26 -1.70 0.22 -15.94
CA ARG A 26 -2.42 0.71 -14.76
C ARG A 26 -2.49 -0.33 -13.65
N LEU A 27 -2.34 0.12 -12.41
CA LEU A 27 -2.58 -0.68 -11.21
C LEU A 27 -3.55 0.08 -10.30
N GLU A 28 -4.53 -0.63 -9.74
CA GLU A 28 -5.51 -0.08 -8.79
C GLU A 28 -5.35 -0.76 -7.44
N LEU A 29 -5.19 0.02 -6.38
CA LEU A 29 -5.29 -0.43 -5.00
C LEU A 29 -6.59 0.07 -4.38
N ASP A 30 -7.38 -0.86 -3.85
CA ASP A 30 -8.52 -0.54 -3.00
C ASP A 30 -8.03 -0.51 -1.55
N LEU A 31 -8.15 0.64 -0.90
CA LEU A 31 -7.58 0.90 0.42
C LEU A 31 -8.66 1.39 1.39
N GLU A 32 -8.54 1.06 2.66
CA GLU A 32 -9.20 1.77 3.74
C GLU A 32 -8.16 2.61 4.49
N VAL A 33 -8.35 3.94 4.46
CA VAL A 33 -7.38 4.89 5.01
C VAL A 33 -7.93 5.63 6.23
N LEU A 34 -7.02 6.04 7.10
CA LEU A 34 -7.30 6.90 8.25
C LEU A 34 -7.29 8.36 7.80
N THR A 35 -8.41 9.05 7.97
CA THR A 35 -8.53 10.45 7.52
C THR A 35 -9.53 11.22 8.37
N LEU A 36 -9.24 12.50 8.59
CA LEU A 36 -10.17 13.44 9.22
C LEU A 36 -10.58 14.54 8.24
N PRO A 37 -11.89 14.75 7.99
CA PRO A 37 -12.36 15.89 7.22
C PRO A 37 -12.11 17.21 7.95
N LYS A 38 -12.12 18.34 7.21
CA LYS A 38 -11.89 19.67 7.79
C LYS A 38 -13.01 20.14 8.73
N GLN A 39 -14.24 19.68 8.51
CA GLN A 39 -15.37 19.99 9.37
C GLN A 39 -15.47 18.95 10.48
N GLU A 40 -16.04 19.35 11.63
CA GLU A 40 -16.33 18.46 12.76
C GLU A 40 -17.43 17.46 12.40
N SER A 41 -17.10 16.50 11.54
CA SER A 41 -17.83 15.25 11.44
C SER A 41 -17.00 14.14 12.09
N THR A 42 -17.69 13.09 12.52
CA THR A 42 -17.06 11.85 12.99
C THR A 42 -15.99 11.38 11.99
N PRO A 43 -14.83 10.88 12.45
CA PRO A 43 -13.88 10.22 11.56
C PRO A 43 -14.59 9.19 10.72
N ALA A 44 -14.39 9.30 9.42
CA ALA A 44 -14.77 8.29 8.48
C ALA A 44 -13.51 7.49 8.18
N ASP A 45 -13.58 6.17 8.37
CA ASP A 45 -12.70 5.31 7.61
C ASP A 45 -13.18 5.46 6.15
N ILE A 46 -12.30 5.94 5.28
CA ILE A 46 -12.67 6.18 3.88
C ILE A 46 -12.03 5.08 3.06
N LYS A 47 -12.89 4.28 2.45
CA LYS A 47 -12.49 3.42 1.35
C LYS A 47 -12.13 4.32 0.16
N VAL A 48 -10.93 4.16 -0.37
CA VAL A 48 -10.48 4.89 -1.56
C VAL A 48 -9.92 3.90 -2.56
N ARG A 49 -9.98 4.29 -3.83
CA ARG A 49 -9.23 3.62 -4.89
C ARG A 49 -8.07 4.51 -5.29
N MET A 50 -6.85 4.03 -5.08
CA MET A 50 -5.64 4.66 -5.58
C MET A 50 -5.23 3.99 -6.88
N THR A 51 -5.18 4.75 -7.96
CA THR A 51 -4.81 4.28 -9.29
C THR A 51 -3.42 4.80 -9.64
N PHE A 52 -2.52 3.89 -9.95
CA PHE A 52 -1.18 4.14 -10.47
C PHE A 52 -1.23 4.08 -12.00
N HIS A 53 -0.76 5.13 -12.65
CA HIS A 53 -0.77 5.28 -14.11
C HIS A 53 0.64 5.19 -14.67
N GLY A 54 0.77 4.70 -15.91
CA GLY A 54 2.05 4.55 -16.56
C GLY A 54 2.91 3.49 -15.88
N VAL A 55 2.29 2.42 -15.41
CA VAL A 55 2.98 1.30 -14.76
C VAL A 55 3.88 0.60 -15.79
N THR A 56 5.17 0.51 -15.48
CA THR A 56 6.18 -0.07 -16.39
C THR A 56 6.69 -1.42 -15.91
N ARG A 57 6.62 -1.70 -14.61
CA ARG A 57 7.09 -2.94 -13.99
C ARG A 57 6.31 -3.23 -12.71
N VAL A 58 6.06 -4.51 -12.46
CA VAL A 58 5.53 -5.00 -11.19
C VAL A 58 6.36 -6.22 -10.78
N ALA A 59 6.86 -6.19 -9.56
CA ALA A 59 7.56 -7.32 -8.95
C ALA A 59 6.87 -7.67 -7.64
N ALA A 60 6.82 -8.95 -7.32
CA ALA A 60 6.31 -9.41 -6.04
C ALA A 60 7.09 -10.60 -5.51
N SER A 61 7.16 -10.69 -4.20
CA SER A 61 7.72 -11.84 -3.50
C SER A 61 6.73 -12.29 -2.43
N LEU A 62 6.12 -13.45 -2.68
CA LEU A 62 5.23 -14.12 -1.74
C LEU A 62 6.02 -15.24 -1.07
N ARG A 63 6.16 -15.18 0.25
CA ARG A 63 7.03 -16.09 1.01
C ARG A 63 6.31 -16.62 2.24
N ILE A 64 6.79 -17.77 2.72
CA ILE A 64 6.52 -18.27 4.07
C ILE A 64 7.86 -18.42 4.78
N HIS A 65 7.99 -17.89 6.01
CA HIS A 65 9.23 -17.99 6.79
C HIS A 65 8.99 -18.41 8.24
N ARG A 66 8.86 -19.71 8.50
CA ARG A 66 8.61 -20.21 9.86
C ARG A 66 9.82 -19.99 10.77
N TRP A 67 9.55 -19.97 12.07
CA TRP A 67 10.58 -19.75 13.09
C TRP A 67 11.73 -20.77 13.06
N ASP A 68 11.50 -21.96 12.51
CA ASP A 68 12.47 -23.05 12.36
C ASP A 68 13.05 -23.18 10.93
N ASP A 69 12.62 -22.32 10.00
CA ASP A 69 13.15 -22.31 8.64
C ASP A 69 14.51 -21.59 8.59
N VAL A 70 15.48 -22.19 7.90
CA VAL A 70 16.79 -21.57 7.66
C VAL A 70 16.70 -20.49 6.58
N GLU A 71 15.85 -20.71 5.58
CA GLU A 71 15.58 -19.78 4.47
C GLU A 71 14.07 -19.74 4.20
N PRO A 72 13.53 -18.58 3.78
CA PRO A 72 12.12 -18.48 3.44
C PRO A 72 11.76 -19.34 2.22
N THR A 73 10.58 -19.96 2.25
CA THR A 73 10.02 -20.65 1.09
C THR A 73 9.29 -19.65 0.20
N VAL A 74 9.80 -19.41 -1.00
CA VAL A 74 9.12 -18.61 -2.03
C VAL A 74 7.95 -19.41 -2.61
N LEU A 75 6.76 -18.82 -2.60
CA LEU A 75 5.56 -19.40 -3.17
C LEU A 75 5.38 -18.96 -4.62
N PRO A 76 4.84 -19.84 -5.49
CA PRO A 76 4.47 -19.47 -6.84
C PRO A 76 3.42 -18.35 -6.83
N LEU A 77 3.68 -17.32 -7.61
CA LEU A 77 2.75 -16.23 -7.88
C LEU A 77 3.07 -15.68 -9.27
N GLU A 78 2.04 -15.32 -10.02
CA GLU A 78 2.13 -14.64 -11.30
C GLU A 78 1.38 -13.32 -11.21
N LEU A 79 1.61 -12.41 -12.16
CA LEU A 79 1.01 -11.07 -12.14
C LEU A 79 -0.54 -11.11 -12.10
N ASP A 80 -1.16 -12.05 -12.82
CA ASP A 80 -2.61 -12.23 -12.86
C ASP A 80 -3.20 -12.72 -11.53
N GLY A 81 -2.41 -13.45 -10.74
CA GLY A 81 -2.76 -13.93 -9.40
C GLY A 81 -2.51 -12.92 -8.27
N LEU A 82 -1.88 -11.77 -8.54
CA LEU A 82 -1.49 -10.81 -7.49
C LEU A 82 -2.71 -10.28 -6.71
N GLY A 83 -3.83 -10.01 -7.38
CA GLY A 83 -5.06 -9.54 -6.72
C GLY A 83 -5.65 -10.56 -5.74
N ASP A 84 -5.63 -11.84 -6.13
CA ASP A 84 -6.09 -12.94 -5.27
C ASP A 84 -5.14 -13.13 -4.07
N ALA A 85 -3.82 -13.00 -4.30
CA ALA A 85 -2.83 -13.04 -3.23
C ALA A 85 -3.07 -11.94 -2.20
N ILE A 86 -3.21 -10.68 -2.60
CA ILE A 86 -3.54 -9.54 -1.71
C ILE A 86 -4.82 -9.82 -0.91
N THR A 87 -5.88 -10.29 -1.60
CA THR A 87 -7.17 -10.57 -0.95
C THR A 87 -7.05 -11.69 0.09
N SER A 88 -6.16 -12.65 -0.12
CA SER A 88 -5.92 -13.76 0.81
C SER A 88 -5.29 -13.34 2.15
N PHE A 89 -4.79 -12.10 2.28
CA PHE A 89 -4.37 -11.50 3.56
C PHE A 89 -5.54 -10.85 4.32
N GLY A 90 -6.77 -10.91 3.79
CA GLY A 90 -7.99 -10.57 4.53
C GLY A 90 -8.15 -9.09 4.89
N GLY A 91 -7.53 -8.18 4.13
CA GLY A 91 -7.55 -6.75 4.44
C GLY A 91 -6.45 -6.33 5.42
N GLY A 92 -5.32 -7.06 5.46
CA GLY A 92 -4.16 -6.71 6.27
C GLY A 92 -3.69 -5.27 6.00
N ARG A 93 -3.14 -4.63 7.04
CA ARG A 93 -2.56 -3.30 6.91
C ARG A 93 -1.32 -3.35 6.02
N LEU A 94 -1.05 -2.24 5.34
CA LEU A 94 0.24 -2.01 4.71
C LEU A 94 1.28 -1.92 5.83
N HIS A 95 2.28 -2.79 5.78
CA HIS A 95 3.44 -2.73 6.66
C HIS A 95 4.43 -1.73 6.10
N GLY A 96 4.91 -0.81 6.97
CA GLY A 96 5.85 0.24 6.59
C GLY A 96 5.44 1.62 7.07
N TRP A 97 6.37 2.57 6.91
CA TRP A 97 6.18 4.00 7.24
C TRP A 97 6.37 4.93 6.04
N GLU A 98 7.05 4.43 5.02
CA GLU A 98 7.40 5.08 3.76
C GLU A 98 7.10 4.06 2.66
N PHE A 99 6.44 4.50 1.59
CA PHE A 99 5.96 3.61 0.53
C PHE A 99 6.42 4.07 -0.84
N ILE A 100 6.60 5.37 -1.05
CA ILE A 100 6.94 5.93 -2.36
C ILE A 100 8.39 6.40 -2.41
N ASP A 101 9.10 5.99 -3.46
CA ASP A 101 10.50 6.36 -3.74
C ASP A 101 11.46 6.07 -2.57
N ILE A 102 11.20 4.96 -1.86
CA ILE A 102 12.09 4.45 -0.82
C ILE A 102 13.42 3.98 -1.44
N ASP A 103 14.47 3.97 -0.64
CA ASP A 103 15.77 3.50 -1.10
C ASP A 103 15.75 2.02 -1.50
N ASP A 104 16.74 1.61 -2.30
CA ASP A 104 16.82 0.25 -2.82
C ASP A 104 17.33 -0.77 -1.79
N SER A 105 17.52 -0.42 -0.51
CA SER A 105 18.08 -1.34 0.48
C SER A 105 17.16 -2.53 0.76
N SER A 106 15.84 -2.30 0.86
CA SER A 106 14.85 -3.37 1.00
C SER A 106 14.78 -4.24 -0.24
N TRP A 107 14.65 -3.63 -1.43
CA TRP A 107 14.64 -4.33 -2.70
C TRP A 107 15.89 -5.17 -2.94
N SER A 108 17.06 -4.68 -2.56
CA SER A 108 18.32 -5.45 -2.67
C SER A 108 18.29 -6.72 -1.83
N LEU A 109 17.49 -6.78 -0.75
CA LEU A 109 17.33 -7.96 0.09
C LEU A 109 16.35 -8.96 -0.51
N TRP A 110 15.15 -8.52 -0.92
CA TRP A 110 14.09 -9.46 -1.31
C TRP A 110 14.00 -9.74 -2.82
N SER A 111 14.72 -8.99 -3.66
CA SER A 111 14.77 -9.24 -5.12
C SER A 111 15.44 -10.56 -5.51
N GLU A 112 16.18 -11.20 -4.59
CA GLU A 112 16.70 -12.56 -4.78
C GLU A 112 15.64 -13.64 -4.51
N LEU A 113 14.49 -13.27 -3.93
CA LEU A 113 13.43 -14.16 -3.47
C LEU A 113 12.11 -13.92 -4.22
N LEU A 114 12.17 -13.46 -5.47
CA LEU A 114 10.98 -13.08 -6.24
C LEU A 114 10.11 -14.27 -6.57
N SER A 115 8.79 -14.07 -6.40
CA SER A 115 7.81 -14.96 -7.04
C SER A 115 7.67 -14.61 -8.51
N PHE A 116 7.62 -13.31 -8.85
CA PHE A 116 7.68 -12.84 -10.23
C PHE A 116 8.27 -11.43 -10.34
N ASP A 117 8.68 -11.11 -11.57
CA ASP A 117 9.15 -9.78 -11.99
C ASP A 117 8.71 -9.52 -13.44
N THR A 118 7.62 -8.78 -13.61
CA THR A 118 7.01 -8.55 -14.92
C THR A 118 7.28 -7.12 -15.39
N MET A 119 7.98 -7.02 -16.52
CA MET A 119 8.11 -5.78 -17.30
C MET A 119 6.88 -5.61 -18.19
N ILE A 120 6.14 -4.52 -18.00
CA ILE A 120 4.99 -4.11 -18.80
C ILE A 120 5.42 -3.17 -19.93
N ASP A 121 6.37 -2.27 -19.65
CA ASP A 121 6.91 -1.28 -20.58
C ASP A 121 8.41 -1.11 -20.32
N GLN A 122 9.19 -0.79 -21.34
CA GLN A 122 10.65 -0.61 -21.27
C GLN A 122 11.06 0.81 -20.84
N ARG A 123 10.12 1.74 -20.75
CA ARG A 123 10.40 3.09 -20.23
C ARG A 123 10.82 3.04 -18.76
N VAL A 124 11.69 3.97 -18.40
CA VAL A 124 12.03 4.22 -16.99
C VAL A 124 10.89 5.02 -16.37
N SER A 125 10.26 4.46 -15.34
CA SER A 125 9.31 5.20 -14.51
C SER A 125 10.02 6.15 -13.55
N PRO A 126 9.47 7.34 -13.30
CA PRO A 126 10.01 8.30 -12.36
C PRO A 126 9.76 7.92 -10.89
N HIS A 127 8.78 7.05 -10.61
CA HIS A 127 8.37 6.71 -9.26
C HIS A 127 8.29 5.20 -9.02
N VAL A 128 8.47 4.82 -7.76
CA VAL A 128 8.32 3.46 -7.26
C VAL A 128 7.43 3.45 -6.03
N LEU A 129 6.49 2.51 -5.98
CA LEU A 129 5.74 2.13 -4.79
C LEU A 129 6.32 0.81 -4.29
N GLU A 130 6.57 0.72 -2.99
CA GLU A 130 6.83 -0.54 -2.30
C GLU A 130 5.92 -0.64 -1.07
N PHE A 131 5.34 -1.81 -0.85
CA PHE A 131 4.58 -2.12 0.37
C PHE A 131 4.62 -3.61 0.65
N SER A 132 4.36 -3.98 1.90
CA SER A 132 4.23 -5.38 2.30
C SER A 132 2.96 -5.66 3.11
N GLN A 133 2.53 -6.92 3.10
CA GLN A 133 1.48 -7.46 3.96
C GLN A 133 1.98 -8.73 4.65
N GLU A 134 1.73 -8.85 5.95
CA GLU A 134 2.07 -10.04 6.75
C GLU A 134 0.81 -10.65 7.39
N GLU A 135 0.77 -11.98 7.45
CA GLU A 135 -0.23 -12.73 8.21
C GLU A 135 0.35 -13.15 9.58
N GLY A 136 -0.44 -12.99 10.65
CA GLY A 136 -0.02 -13.07 12.06
C GLY A 136 0.94 -14.22 12.46
N LEU A 137 0.41 -15.29 13.08
CA LEU A 137 1.24 -16.32 13.74
C LEU A 137 1.90 -17.31 12.76
N ASP A 138 1.40 -17.39 11.53
CA ASP A 138 1.96 -18.20 10.44
C ASP A 138 2.51 -17.23 9.39
N PRO A 139 3.83 -17.03 9.29
CA PRO A 139 4.39 -15.85 8.66
C PRO A 139 4.42 -16.03 7.15
N ARG A 140 3.26 -15.81 6.54
CA ARG A 140 3.19 -15.50 5.12
C ARG A 140 3.43 -14.01 4.98
N GLU A 141 4.32 -13.66 4.07
CA GLU A 141 4.72 -12.28 3.77
C GLU A 141 4.57 -12.07 2.27
N LEU A 142 4.05 -10.92 1.89
CA LEU A 142 3.94 -10.48 0.51
C LEU A 142 4.56 -9.09 0.39
N ASP A 143 5.68 -8.99 -0.31
CA ASP A 143 6.23 -7.71 -0.78
C ASP A 143 5.79 -7.45 -2.21
N VAL A 144 5.43 -6.20 -2.49
CA VAL A 144 5.05 -5.74 -3.83
C VAL A 144 5.79 -4.45 -4.15
N ARG A 145 6.40 -4.40 -5.33
CA ARG A 145 7.05 -3.20 -5.88
C ARG A 145 6.49 -2.86 -7.26
N VAL A 146 6.12 -1.59 -7.45
CA VAL A 146 5.44 -1.09 -8.65
C VAL A 146 6.16 0.15 -9.15
N TRP A 147 6.57 0.15 -10.41
CA TRP A 147 7.18 1.30 -11.08
C TRP A 147 6.13 2.04 -11.89
N PHE A 148 5.92 3.34 -11.66
CA PHE A 148 4.80 4.11 -12.23
C PHE A 148 5.13 5.59 -12.49
N ASP A 149 4.24 6.27 -13.24
CA ASP A 149 4.43 7.68 -13.62
C ASP A 149 3.66 8.66 -12.72
N SER A 150 2.41 8.34 -12.35
CA SER A 150 1.57 9.21 -11.49
C SER A 150 0.47 8.45 -10.77
N ILE A 151 -0.19 9.11 -9.81
CA ILE A 151 -1.35 8.55 -9.09
C ILE A 151 -2.61 9.41 -9.23
N THR A 152 -3.77 8.78 -9.15
CA THR A 152 -5.06 9.44 -8.87
C THR A 152 -5.79 8.70 -7.76
N ILE A 153 -6.62 9.41 -7.00
CA ILE A 153 -7.40 8.84 -5.89
C ILE A 153 -8.87 9.11 -6.13
N HIS A 154 -9.71 8.09 -5.93
CA HIS A 154 -11.16 8.20 -6.04
C HIS A 154 -11.85 7.71 -4.76
N ASP A 155 -12.97 8.33 -4.42
CA ASP A 155 -13.88 7.84 -3.39
C ASP A 155 -14.69 6.62 -3.89
N PRO A 156 -15.48 5.95 -3.04
CA PRO A 156 -16.27 4.78 -3.45
C PRO A 156 -17.38 5.09 -4.47
N ARG A 157 -17.66 6.37 -4.72
CA ARG A 157 -18.63 6.83 -5.72
C ARG A 157 -17.95 7.18 -7.05
N GLY A 158 -16.64 6.96 -7.16
CA GLY A 158 -15.84 7.28 -8.33
C GLY A 158 -15.52 8.78 -8.47
N LYS A 159 -15.76 9.59 -7.43
CA LYS A 159 -15.37 11.00 -7.46
C LYS A 159 -13.89 11.12 -7.12
N GLN A 160 -13.14 11.81 -7.98
CA GLN A 160 -11.73 12.07 -7.72
C GLN A 160 -11.54 12.94 -6.47
N ILE A 161 -10.66 12.49 -5.59
CA ILE A 161 -10.15 13.24 -4.44
C ILE A 161 -8.83 13.89 -4.88
N PRO A 162 -8.70 15.23 -4.85
CA PRO A 162 -7.43 15.90 -5.13
C PRO A 162 -6.33 15.39 -4.18
N LEU A 163 -5.15 15.09 -4.73
CA LEU A 163 -4.03 14.58 -3.93
C LEU A 163 -3.71 15.46 -2.70
N PRO A 164 -3.66 16.81 -2.78
CA PRO A 164 -3.44 17.64 -1.59
C PRO A 164 -4.56 17.53 -0.54
N GLU A 165 -5.80 17.24 -0.95
CA GLU A 165 -6.92 17.05 -0.03
C GLU A 165 -6.82 15.70 0.69
N PHE A 166 -6.45 14.64 -0.05
CA PHE A 166 -6.18 13.32 0.50
C PHE A 166 -5.08 13.36 1.56
N ILE A 167 -3.92 13.95 1.22
CA ILE A 167 -2.76 14.12 2.11
C ILE A 167 -3.16 14.90 3.37
N ALA A 168 -3.82 16.04 3.20
CA ALA A 168 -4.23 16.85 4.33
C ALA A 168 -5.23 16.12 5.25
N GLY A 169 -6.01 15.18 4.72
CA GLY A 169 -6.90 14.33 5.50
C GLY A 169 -6.16 13.38 6.43
N GLY A 170 -5.14 12.69 5.92
CA GLY A 170 -4.26 11.83 6.71
C GLY A 170 -3.47 12.60 7.76
N GLN A 171 -2.87 13.74 7.38
CA GLN A 171 -2.14 14.61 8.30
C GLN A 171 -3.00 15.05 9.49
N ARG A 172 -4.21 15.56 9.21
CA ARG A 172 -5.15 15.94 10.29
C ARG A 172 -5.49 14.77 11.20
N TRP A 173 -5.61 13.56 10.66
CA TRP A 173 -5.89 12.38 11.47
C TRP A 173 -4.76 12.09 12.45
N TRP A 174 -3.52 12.07 11.96
CA TRP A 174 -2.35 11.81 12.81
C TRP A 174 -2.08 12.92 13.82
N GLU A 175 -2.22 14.19 13.42
CA GLU A 175 -2.13 15.33 14.36
C GLU A 175 -3.17 15.24 15.49
N ALA A 176 -4.41 14.84 15.17
CA ALA A 176 -5.45 14.65 16.17
C ALA A 176 -5.20 13.41 17.04
N HIS A 177 -4.62 12.35 16.49
CA HIS A 177 -4.21 11.15 17.23
C HIS A 177 -3.12 11.47 18.24
N ASP A 178 -2.07 12.17 17.83
CA ASP A 178 -0.98 12.61 18.70
C ASP A 178 -1.48 13.55 19.82
N ALA A 179 -2.52 14.34 19.55
CA ALA A 179 -3.18 15.20 20.53
C ALA A 179 -4.16 14.45 21.47
N GLY A 180 -4.35 13.14 21.30
CA GLY A 180 -5.26 12.32 22.11
C GLY A 180 -6.75 12.54 21.82
N ASP A 181 -7.11 13.02 20.63
CA ASP A 181 -8.50 13.25 20.22
C ASP A 181 -9.30 11.94 20.30
N PRO A 182 -10.44 11.90 21.02
CA PRO A 182 -11.24 10.66 21.14
C PRO A 182 -11.75 10.12 19.80
N ARG A 183 -11.82 10.97 18.77
CA ARG A 183 -12.22 10.60 17.41
C ARG A 183 -11.24 9.61 16.77
N THR A 184 -9.95 9.69 17.08
CA THR A 184 -8.92 8.84 16.44
C THR A 184 -8.70 7.51 17.16
N ARG A 185 -9.49 7.19 18.19
CA ARG A 185 -9.43 5.89 18.88
C ARG A 185 -9.93 4.77 17.97
N ARG A 186 -9.02 3.89 17.56
CA ARG A 186 -9.31 2.74 16.69
C ARG A 186 -8.66 1.46 17.24
N PRO A 187 -9.37 0.31 17.22
CA PRO A 187 -8.74 -0.98 17.50
C PRO A 187 -7.55 -1.24 16.58
N GLY A 188 -6.47 -1.78 17.13
CA GLY A 188 -5.26 -2.12 16.38
C GLY A 188 -4.38 -0.92 16.00
N ILE A 189 -4.75 0.31 16.37
CA ILE A 189 -3.85 1.46 16.30
C ILE A 189 -3.27 1.71 17.69
N ALA A 190 -1.95 1.83 17.78
CA ALA A 190 -1.29 2.13 19.04
C ALA A 190 -1.79 3.48 19.60
N PRO A 191 -1.91 3.63 20.94
CA PRO A 191 -2.21 4.93 21.54
C PRO A 191 -1.06 5.91 21.29
N PRO A 192 -1.32 7.23 21.29
CA PRO A 192 -0.25 8.22 21.28
C PRO A 192 0.67 8.02 22.49
N LEU A 193 1.97 8.21 22.28
CA LEU A 193 3.03 8.05 23.30
C LEU A 193 3.02 9.17 24.33
#